data_AF-A0A7Y3GIV8-F1
#
_entry.id   AF-A0A7Y3GIV8-F1
#
_cell.length_a   1.000
_cell.length_b   1.000
_cell.length_c   1.000
_cell.angle_alpha   90.00
_cell.angle_beta   90.00
_cell.angle_gamma   90.00
#
_symmetry.space_group_name_H-M   'P 1'
#
loop_
_entity.id
_entity.type
_entity.pdbx_description
1 polymer ?
#
loop_
_entity_poly.entity_id
_entity_poly.type
_entity_poly.pdbx_seq_one_letter_code
_entity_poly.pdbx_strand_id
1 'polypeptide(L)'
;MLSIRKIGVIGRTYRHLNRYRQILAVLFKYGFGDLLEMLKIDQYIEVGLQMISRKGALRIDRHNRPQRLRMAFEELGPTYIKLGQILS
;
A
#
# COMPACT_ATOMS: atom_id res chain seq x y z
N MET A 1 27.84 4.47 22.94
CA MET A 1 28.35 4.22 21.57
C MET A 1 27.48 3.19 20.87
N LEU A 2 26.65 3.62 19.91
CA LEU A 2 25.83 2.69 19.12
C LEU A 2 26.73 1.96 18.10
N SER A 3 26.82 0.63 18.23
CA SER A 3 27.67 -0.21 17.38
C SER A 3 27.15 -0.29 15.95
N ILE A 4 28.04 -0.05 14.98
CA ILE A 4 27.79 -0.13 13.52
C ILE A 4 27.15 -1.47 13.10
N ARG A 5 27.42 -2.56 13.84
CA ARG A 5 26.82 -3.87 13.59
C ARG A 5 25.30 -3.90 13.82
N LYS A 6 24.77 -3.13 14.79
CA LYS A 6 23.33 -3.07 15.06
C LYS A 6 22.55 -2.37 13.94
N ILE A 7 23.16 -1.38 13.27
CA ILE A 7 22.54 -0.63 12.17
C ILE A 7 22.30 -1.54 10.96
N GLY A 8 23.26 -2.42 10.63
CA GLY A 8 23.13 -3.36 9.51
C GLY A 8 22.07 -4.46 9.71
N VAL A 9 21.82 -4.87 10.97
CA VAL A 9 20.74 -5.84 11.29
C VAL A 9 19.37 -5.16 11.15
N ILE A 10 19.22 -3.94 11.66
CA ILE A 10 18.00 -3.12 11.51
C ILE A 10 17.70 -2.86 10.02
N GLY A 11 18.71 -2.50 9.22
CA GLY A 11 18.55 -2.31 7.78
C GLY A 11 18.14 -3.57 7.01
N ARG A 12 18.50 -4.77 7.49
CA ARG A 12 18.01 -6.04 6.91
C ARG A 12 16.57 -6.33 7.29
N THR A 13 16.19 -6.14 8.56
CA THR A 13 14.82 -6.35 9.05
C THR A 13 13.82 -5.39 8.39
N TYR A 14 14.25 -4.15 8.10
CA TYR A 14 13.39 -3.11 7.54
C TYR A 14 13.56 -2.86 6.03
N ARG A 15 14.31 -3.73 5.34
CA ARG A 15 14.60 -3.61 3.90
C ARG A 15 13.34 -3.43 3.04
N HIS A 16 12.21 -3.98 3.49
CA HIS A 16 10.94 -3.98 2.75
C HIS A 16 9.94 -2.92 3.22
N LEU A 17 10.24 -2.12 4.25
CA LEU A 17 9.30 -1.10 4.74
C LEU A 17 8.86 -0.13 3.65
N ASN A 18 9.79 0.30 2.81
CA ASN A 18 9.46 1.17 1.67
C ASN A 18 8.47 0.50 0.72
N ARG A 19 8.62 -0.81 0.49
CA ARG A 19 7.69 -1.56 -0.36
C ARG A 19 6.33 -1.71 0.30
N TYR A 20 6.27 -2.02 1.60
CA TYR A 20 5.00 -2.10 2.32
C TYR A 20 4.27 -0.77 2.31
N ARG A 21 4.96 0.33 2.59
CA ARG A 21 4.39 1.69 2.51
C ARG A 21 3.83 1.98 1.11
N GLN A 22 4.54 1.58 0.06
CA GLN A 22 4.06 1.71 -1.32
C GLN A 22 2.79 0.87 -1.57
N ILE A 23 2.75 -0.38 -1.09
CA ILE A 23 1.56 -1.25 -1.27
C ILE A 23 0.34 -0.61 -0.61
N LEU A 24 0.51 -0.20 0.64
CA LEU A 24 -0.55 0.42 1.45
C LEU A 24 -0.99 1.75 0.82
N ALA A 25 -0.05 2.51 0.25
CA ALA A 25 -0.37 3.73 -0.47
C ALA A 25 -1.24 3.52 -1.72
N VAL A 26 -0.93 2.48 -2.50
CA VAL A 26 -1.75 2.14 -3.67
C VAL A 26 -3.12 1.65 -3.26
N LEU A 27 -3.22 0.77 -2.25
CA LEU A 27 -4.52 0.29 -1.75
C LEU A 27 -5.39 1.44 -1.25
N PHE A 28 -4.82 2.34 -0.45
CA PHE A 28 -5.54 3.53 0.03
C PHE A 28 -5.97 4.44 -1.13
N LYS A 29 -5.06 4.68 -2.10
CA LYS A 29 -5.35 5.46 -3.30
C LYS A 29 -6.57 4.92 -4.02
N TYR A 30 -6.77 3.61 -4.13
CA TYR A 30 -7.90 2.97 -4.81
C TYR A 30 -9.14 2.73 -3.92
N GLY A 31 -9.21 3.36 -2.74
CA GLY A 31 -10.39 3.30 -1.88
C GLY A 31 -10.52 2.00 -1.08
N PHE A 32 -9.40 1.35 -0.78
CA PHE A 32 -9.34 0.22 0.17
C PHE A 32 -8.92 0.68 1.58
N GLY A 33 -9.32 1.89 1.97
CA GLY A 33 -9.05 2.45 3.30
C GLY A 33 -9.62 1.59 4.43
N ASP A 34 -10.85 1.09 4.27
CA ASP A 34 -11.52 0.22 5.26
C ASP A 34 -10.71 -1.04 5.57
N LEU A 35 -10.00 -1.59 4.57
CA LEU A 35 -9.12 -2.74 4.78
C LEU A 35 -7.89 -2.37 5.63
N LEU A 36 -7.37 -1.15 5.46
CA LEU A 36 -6.22 -0.67 6.24
C LEU A 36 -6.61 -0.37 7.69
N GLU A 37 -7.82 0.16 7.89
CA GLU A 37 -8.42 0.39 9.21
C GLU A 37 -8.65 -0.94 9.93
N MET A 38 -9.19 -1.96 9.25
CA MET A 38 -9.36 -3.30 9.82
C MET A 38 -8.02 -3.91 10.26
N LEU A 39 -6.94 -3.63 9.53
CA LEU A 39 -5.60 -4.12 9.85
C LEU A 39 -4.89 -3.28 10.92
N LYS A 40 -5.50 -2.19 11.42
CA LYS A 40 -4.89 -1.21 12.36
C LYS A 40 -3.56 -0.65 11.85
N ILE A 41 -3.48 -0.45 10.53
CA ILE A 41 -2.28 0.05 9.85
C ILE A 41 -2.35 1.57 9.65
N ASP A 42 -3.55 2.12 9.68
CA ASP A 42 -3.88 3.55 9.63
C ASP A 42 -3.02 4.41 10.59
N GLN A 43 -2.87 3.98 11.85
CA GLN A 43 -2.03 4.63 12.88
C GLN A 43 -0.53 4.71 12.53
N TYR A 44 -0.05 3.88 11.59
CA TYR A 44 1.36 3.88 11.18
C TYR A 44 1.61 4.70 9.91
N ILE A 45 0.56 5.24 9.29
CA ILE A 45 0.66 5.98 8.03
C ILE A 45 -0.07 7.33 8.09
N GLU A 46 -0.14 7.93 9.27
CA GLU A 46 -0.95 9.12 9.55
C GLU A 46 -0.56 10.36 8.72
N VAL A 47 0.70 10.51 8.31
CA VAL A 47 1.17 11.77 7.70
C VAL A 47 1.28 11.72 6.17
N GLY A 48 1.61 10.56 5.60
CA GLY A 48 1.91 10.45 4.16
C GLY A 48 0.71 10.15 3.26
N LEU A 49 -0.34 9.50 3.80
CA LEU A 49 -1.46 9.01 2.99
C LEU A 49 -2.59 10.01 2.80
N GLN A 50 -2.82 10.91 3.75
CA GLN A 50 -3.89 11.90 3.66
C GLN A 50 -3.76 12.81 2.43
N MET A 51 -2.53 13.09 1.98
CA MET A 51 -2.29 13.88 0.77
C MET A 51 -2.60 13.14 -0.55
N ILE A 52 -2.53 11.81 -0.56
CA ILE A 52 -2.75 10.98 -1.76
C ILE A 52 -4.25 10.91 -2.10
N SER A 53 -5.11 10.95 -1.08
CA SER A 53 -6.57 10.84 -1.22
C SER A 53 -7.19 11.94 -2.10
N ARG A 54 -6.73 13.19 -1.97
CA ARG A 54 -7.39 14.35 -2.62
C ARG A 54 -7.32 14.35 -4.15
N LYS A 55 -6.31 13.73 -4.77
CA LYS A 55 -6.17 13.69 -6.25
C LYS A 55 -6.76 12.44 -6.90
N GLY A 56 -6.79 11.31 -6.18
CA GLY A 56 -7.27 10.02 -6.71
C GLY A 56 -8.77 9.84 -6.61
N ALA A 57 -9.40 10.35 -5.55
CA ALA A 57 -10.80 10.10 -5.21
C ALA A 57 -11.79 10.42 -6.34
N LEU A 58 -11.55 11.51 -7.10
CA LEU A 58 -12.45 11.98 -8.15
C LEU A 58 -12.56 11.02 -9.36
N ARG A 59 -11.58 10.14 -9.61
CA ARG A 59 -11.62 9.16 -10.72
C ARG A 59 -12.17 7.79 -10.31
N ILE A 60 -12.17 7.52 -9.01
CA ILE A 60 -12.43 6.20 -8.46
C ILE A 60 -13.92 5.97 -8.22
N ASP A 61 -14.66 7.05 -8.00
CA ASP A 61 -16.11 7.03 -7.73
C ASP A 61 -16.93 6.37 -8.87
N ARG A 62 -16.39 6.34 -10.09
CA ARG A 62 -17.02 5.70 -11.26
C ARG A 62 -16.80 4.18 -11.36
N HIS A 63 -15.99 3.58 -10.48
CA HIS A 63 -15.56 2.19 -10.58
C HIS A 63 -16.05 1.33 -9.40
N ASN A 64 -16.52 0.12 -9.69
CA ASN A 64 -16.91 -0.86 -8.67
C ASN A 64 -15.68 -1.47 -7.95
N ARG A 65 -15.88 -2.13 -6.80
CA ARG A 65 -14.78 -2.69 -5.98
C ARG A 65 -13.81 -3.58 -6.78
N PRO A 66 -14.27 -4.55 -7.61
CA PRO A 66 -13.38 -5.37 -8.44
C PRO A 66 -12.54 -4.55 -9.44
N GLN A 67 -13.13 -3.54 -10.09
CA GLN A 67 -12.41 -2.66 -11.01
C GLN A 67 -11.31 -1.87 -10.27
N ARG A 68 -11.62 -1.35 -9.08
CA ARG A 68 -10.63 -0.67 -8.23
C ARG A 68 -9.49 -1.58 -7.82
N LEU A 69 -9.78 -2.85 -7.52
CA LEU A 69 -8.77 -3.85 -7.17
C LEU A 69 -7.85 -4.17 -8.35
N ARG A 70 -8.41 -4.31 -9.56
CA ARG A 70 -7.64 -4.50 -10.79
C ARG A 70 -6.67 -3.33 -11.02
N MET A 71 -7.17 -2.10 -10.95
CA MET A 71 -6.32 -0.91 -11.13
C MET A 71 -5.22 -0.82 -10.05
N ALA A 72 -5.52 -1.20 -8.80
CA ALA A 72 -4.52 -1.30 -7.74
C ALA A 72 -3.43 -2.33 -8.07
N PHE A 73 -3.80 -3.51 -8.57
CA PHE A 73 -2.85 -4.55 -8.96
C PHE A 73 -2.00 -4.17 -10.17
N GLU A 74 -2.59 -3.49 -11.15
CA GLU A 74 -1.84 -2.94 -12.30
C GLU A 74 -0.78 -1.92 -11.85
N GLU A 75 -1.13 -1.01 -10.93
CA GLU A 75 -0.18 -0.04 -10.38
C GLU A 75 0.90 -0.67 -9.48
N LEU A 76 0.57 -1.78 -8.79
CA LEU A 76 1.53 -2.53 -7.98
C LEU A 76 2.48 -3.40 -8.81
N GLY A 77 2.15 -3.66 -10.07
CA GLY A 77 2.98 -4.34 -11.06
C GLY A 77 2.61 -5.80 -11.33
N PRO A 78 3.38 -6.48 -12.22
CA PRO A 78 3.02 -7.78 -12.78
C PRO A 78 2.83 -8.90 -11.75
N THR A 79 3.52 -8.84 -10.62
CA THR A 79 3.33 -9.81 -9.52
C THR A 79 1.91 -9.75 -8.97
N TYR A 80 1.34 -8.55 -8.82
CA TYR A 80 0.00 -8.38 -8.25
C TYR A 80 -1.09 -8.66 -9.27
N ILE A 81 -0.82 -8.44 -10.56
CA ILE A 81 -1.68 -8.93 -11.64
C ILE A 81 -1.83 -10.45 -11.55
N LYS A 82 -0.72 -11.18 -11.38
CA LYS A 82 -0.75 -12.64 -11.20
C LYS A 82 -1.49 -13.07 -9.95
N LEU A 83 -1.33 -12.36 -8.83
CA LEU A 83 -2.11 -12.61 -7.62
C LEU A 83 -3.62 -12.45 -7.89
N GLY A 84 -4.02 -11.40 -8.62
CA GLY A 84 -5.41 -11.21 -9.02
C GLY A 84 -5.94 -12.34 -9.92
N GLN A 85 -5.11 -12.89 -10.81
CA GLN A 85 -5.48 -14.03 -11.64
C GLN A 85 -5.73 -15.31 -10.82
N ILE A 86 -4.95 -15.53 -9.74
CA ILE A 86 -5.13 -16.68 -8.85
C ILE A 86 -6.41 -16.56 -8.01
N LEU A 87 -6.83 -15.32 -7.69
CA LEU A 87 -8.02 -15.04 -6.89
C LEU A 87 -9.32 -14.98 -7.73
N SER A 88 -9.21 -15.07 -9.05
CA SER A 88 -10.34 -15.04 -10.01
C SER A 88 -10.87 -16.42 -10.30
#